data_AF-A0A1G1V6W0-F1
#
_entry.id   AF-A0A1G1V6W0-F1
#
_cell.length_a   1.000
_cell.length_b   1.000
_cell.length_c   1.000
_cell.angle_alpha   90.00
_cell.angle_beta   90.00
_cell.angle_gamma   90.00
#
_symmetry.space_group_name_H-M   'P 1'
#
loop_
_entity.id
_entity.type
_entity.pdbx_description
1 polymer ?
#
loop_
_entity_poly.entity_id
_entity_poly.type
_entity_poly.pdbx_seq_one_letter_code
_entity_poly.pdbx_strand_id
1 'polypeptide(L)'
;MGDFNQLKDVLKRFDPKEDRYISREFQKYAYDLSEELGDSEHKSLYMRLAKTTPRHLLEQARYFVKDASKVQNRARLFMWKLTQLRKEHSAKNK
;
A
#
# COMPACT_ATOMS: atom_id res chain seq x y z
N MET A 1 -33.27 -27.97 -2.96
CA MET A 1 -31.94 -28.18 -2.35
C MET A 1 -31.27 -26.83 -2.15
N GLY A 2 -31.24 -26.33 -0.90
CA GLY A 2 -30.41 -25.21 -0.49
C GLY A 2 -29.74 -25.62 0.80
N ASP A 3 -28.45 -25.92 0.73
CA ASP A 3 -27.67 -26.38 1.88
C ASP A 3 -27.40 -25.17 2.78
N PHE A 4 -28.20 -25.01 3.83
CA PHE A 4 -27.97 -23.99 4.86
C PHE A 4 -26.76 -24.43 5.69
N ASN A 5 -25.60 -23.84 5.42
CA ASN A 5 -24.44 -24.01 6.29
C ASN A 5 -24.83 -23.62 7.73
N GLN A 6 -24.75 -24.57 8.66
CA GLN A 6 -25.00 -24.28 10.07
C GLN A 6 -23.95 -23.27 10.56
N LEU A 7 -24.36 -22.33 11.41
CA LEU A 7 -23.49 -21.27 11.94
C LEU A 7 -22.17 -21.82 12.53
N LYS A 8 -22.23 -23.01 13.14
CA LYS A 8 -21.06 -23.74 13.66
C LYS A 8 -20.00 -24.04 12.60
N ASP A 9 -20.41 -24.33 11.37
CA ASP A 9 -19.52 -24.72 10.28
C ASP A 9 -18.87 -23.49 9.62
N VAL A 10 -19.56 -22.34 9.66
CA VAL A 10 -19.00 -21.04 9.30
C VAL A 10 -17.91 -20.63 10.29
N LEU A 11 -18.19 -20.75 11.60
CA LEU A 11 -17.23 -20.39 12.65
C LEU A 11 -16.00 -21.29 12.66
N LYS A 12 -16.11 -22.57 12.31
CA LYS A 12 -14.95 -23.48 12.16
C LYS A 12 -13.99 -23.08 11.04
N ARG A 13 -14.46 -22.37 10.01
CA ARG A 13 -13.65 -21.92 8.86
C ARG A 13 -13.13 -20.49 9.03
N PHE A 14 -13.55 -19.79 10.08
CA PHE A 14 -13.11 -18.43 10.35
C PHE A 14 -11.77 -18.48 11.08
N ASP A 15 -10.69 -18.14 10.37
CA ASP A 15 -9.40 -17.87 10.99
C ASP A 15 -9.29 -16.36 11.26
N PRO A 16 -9.32 -15.91 12.53
CA PRO A 16 -9.16 -14.50 12.87
C PRO A 16 -7.74 -13.96 12.60
N LYS A 17 -6.79 -14.82 12.26
CA LYS A 17 -5.40 -14.44 11.95
C LYS A 17 -5.16 -14.23 10.46
N GLU A 18 -6.01 -14.79 9.59
CA GLU A 18 -5.92 -14.59 8.15
C GLU A 18 -6.83 -13.43 7.73
N ASP A 19 -6.19 -12.36 7.27
CA ASP A 19 -6.90 -11.20 6.76
C ASP A 19 -7.45 -11.51 5.38
N ARG A 20 -8.79 -11.63 5.25
CA ARG A 20 -9.48 -12.14 4.05
C ARG A 20 -9.12 -11.42 2.74
N TYR A 21 -8.61 -10.19 2.82
CA TYR A 21 -8.31 -9.35 1.65
C TYR A 21 -6.82 -9.04 1.47
N ILE A 22 -5.96 -9.36 2.46
CA ILE A 22 -4.53 -9.07 2.43
C ILE A 22 -3.77 -10.39 2.39
N SER A 23 -3.55 -10.88 1.17
CA SER A 23 -2.82 -12.14 0.92
C SER A 23 -1.32 -11.95 0.75
N ARG A 24 -0.85 -10.72 0.50
CA ARG A 24 0.55 -10.43 0.16
C ARG A 24 1.06 -9.19 0.90
N GLU A 25 2.35 -9.20 1.26
CA GLU A 25 3.01 -8.10 1.99
C GLU A 25 2.84 -6.76 1.27
N PHE A 26 3.00 -6.71 -0.06
CA PHE A 26 2.85 -5.45 -0.80
C PHE A 26 1.43 -4.88 -0.76
N GLN A 27 0.40 -5.72 -0.55
CA GLN A 27 -0.99 -5.26 -0.40
C GLN A 27 -1.16 -4.56 0.94
N LYS A 28 -0.62 -5.17 2.00
CA LYS A 28 -0.60 -4.56 3.34
C LYS A 28 0.13 -3.22 3.32
N TYR A 29 1.35 -3.23 2.76
CA TYR A 29 2.15 -2.02 2.66
C TYR A 29 1.46 -0.90 1.87
N ALA A 30 0.85 -1.23 0.73
CA ALA A 30 0.13 -0.25 -0.07
C ALA A 30 -1.06 0.34 0.68
N TYR A 31 -1.77 -0.49 1.45
CA TYR A 31 -2.88 -0.04 2.28
C TYR A 31 -2.39 0.91 3.38
N ASP A 32 -1.40 0.47 4.17
CA ASP A 32 -0.79 1.28 5.24
C ASP A 32 -0.24 2.62 4.69
N LEU A 33 0.41 2.58 3.53
CA LEU A 33 0.93 3.77 2.86
C LEU A 33 -0.18 4.73 2.44
N SER A 34 -1.28 4.19 1.88
CA SER A 34 -2.43 5.01 1.49
C SER A 34 -3.10 5.68 2.68
N GLU A 35 -3.21 4.99 3.82
CA GLU A 35 -3.74 5.56 5.06
C GLU A 35 -2.81 6.63 5.63
N GLU A 36 -1.50 6.37 5.64
CA GLU A 36 -0.49 7.34 6.13
C GLU A 36 -0.45 8.63 5.31
N LEU A 37 -0.71 8.53 4.01
CA LEU A 37 -0.77 9.67 3.10
C LEU A 37 -2.14 10.37 3.09
N GLY A 38 -3.14 9.81 3.78
CA GLY A 38 -4.51 10.32 3.80
C GLY A 38 -5.25 10.14 2.47
N ASP A 39 -4.91 9.10 1.70
CA ASP A 39 -5.36 8.87 0.33
C ASP A 39 -5.86 7.43 0.11
N SER A 40 -6.69 6.97 1.06
CA SER A 40 -7.24 5.60 1.08
C SER A 40 -8.20 5.32 -0.09
N GLU A 41 -8.81 6.35 -0.67
CA GLU A 41 -9.66 6.26 -1.87
C GLU A 41 -8.89 5.68 -3.06
N HIS A 42 -7.58 5.99 -3.17
CA HIS A 42 -6.72 5.55 -4.26
C HIS A 42 -5.85 4.34 -3.90
N LYS A 43 -6.25 3.50 -2.92
CA LYS A 43 -5.51 2.28 -2.52
C LYS A 43 -5.04 1.39 -3.67
N SER A 44 -5.81 1.28 -4.76
CA SER A 44 -5.47 0.49 -5.95
C SER A 44 -4.24 1.04 -6.69
N LEU A 45 -4.03 2.37 -6.67
CA LEU A 45 -2.84 3.02 -7.20
C LEU A 45 -1.62 2.62 -6.39
N TYR A 46 -1.70 2.72 -5.06
CA TYR A 46 -0.60 2.34 -4.17
C TYR A 46 -0.27 0.85 -4.26
N MET A 47 -1.26 -0.03 -4.44
CA MET A 47 -1.02 -1.47 -4.67
C MET A 47 -0.22 -1.71 -5.95
N ARG A 48 -0.56 -0.99 -7.03
CA ARG A 48 0.19 -1.07 -8.29
C ARG A 48 1.63 -0.56 -8.11
N LEU A 49 1.82 0.55 -7.40
CA LEU A 49 3.14 1.09 -7.10
C LEU A 49 3.97 0.11 -6.28
N ALA A 50 3.43 -0.45 -5.19
CA ALA A 50 4.10 -1.44 -4.35
C ALA A 50 4.46 -2.73 -5.09
N LYS A 51 3.65 -3.15 -6.06
CA LYS A 51 3.91 -4.34 -6.88
C LYS A 51 5.00 -4.13 -7.93
N THR A 52 5.13 -2.93 -8.47
CA THR A 52 5.97 -2.67 -9.67
C THR A 52 7.22 -1.85 -9.39
N THR A 53 7.26 -1.14 -8.26
CA THR A 53 8.35 -0.23 -7.92
C THR A 53 9.21 -0.87 -6.83
N PRO A 54 10.55 -0.80 -6.94
CA PRO A 54 11.44 -1.28 -5.89
C PRO A 54 11.12 -0.66 -4.52
N ARG A 55 11.06 -1.51 -3.48
CA ARG A 55 10.66 -1.10 -2.13
C ARG A 55 11.49 0.06 -1.57
N HIS A 56 12.79 0.08 -1.85
CA HIS A 56 13.69 1.13 -1.37
C HIS A 56 13.29 2.53 -1.86
N LEU A 57 12.77 2.68 -3.08
CA LEU A 57 12.32 3.97 -3.60
C LEU A 57 11.02 4.43 -2.93
N LEU A 58 10.11 3.49 -2.65
CA LEU A 58 8.85 3.78 -1.98
C LEU A 58 9.08 4.21 -0.53
N GLU A 59 9.94 3.51 0.21
CA GLU A 59 10.31 3.88 1.58
C GLU A 59 11.02 5.25 1.62
N GLN A 60 11.95 5.53 0.70
CA GLN A 60 12.61 6.84 0.63
C GLN A 60 11.61 7.97 0.38
N ALA A 61 10.64 7.77 -0.54
CA ALA A 61 9.58 8.74 -0.77
C ALA A 61 8.66 8.90 0.45
N ARG A 62 8.34 7.80 1.14
CA ARG A 62 7.53 7.80 2.36
C ARG A 62 8.21 8.58 3.49
N TYR A 63 9.48 8.29 3.79
CA TYR A 63 10.24 9.01 4.82
C TYR A 63 10.33 10.51 4.52
N PHE A 64 10.57 10.88 3.26
CA PHE A 64 10.58 12.29 2.84
C PHE A 64 9.26 13.02 3.16
N VAL A 65 8.11 12.35 3.00
CA VAL A 65 6.80 12.93 3.32
C VAL A 65 6.52 12.91 4.82
N LYS A 66 7.03 11.92 5.57
CA LYS A 66 6.94 11.91 7.04
C LYS A 66 7.61 13.12 7.67
N ASP A 67 8.78 13.49 7.17
CA ASP A 67 9.55 14.64 7.68
C ASP A 67 8.91 15.99 7.32
N ALA A 68 8.00 16.01 6.33
CA ALA A 68 7.33 17.22 5.88
C ALA A 68 6.12 17.55 6.77
N SER A 69 6.31 18.49 7.70
CA SER A 69 5.31 18.88 8.71
C SER A 69 4.22 19.85 8.23
N LYS A 70 4.50 20.66 7.19
CA LYS A 70 3.54 21.62 6.61
C LYS A 70 3.28 21.34 5.14
N VAL A 71 2.45 20.33 4.86
CA VAL A 71 2.07 19.96 3.48
C VAL A 71 0.56 19.85 3.37
N GLN A 72 -0.02 20.58 2.42
CA GLN A 72 -1.47 20.54 2.16
C GLN A 72 -1.93 19.19 1.59
N ASN A 73 -1.09 18.54 0.77
CA ASN A 73 -1.41 17.24 0.19
C ASN A 73 -0.18 16.31 0.19
N ARG A 74 -0.15 15.40 1.16
CA ARG A 74 0.94 14.43 1.38
C ARG A 74 1.07 13.44 0.22
N ALA A 75 -0.05 12.97 -0.33
CA ALA A 75 -0.07 12.07 -1.48
C ALA A 75 0.59 12.68 -2.73
N ARG A 76 0.29 13.94 -3.05
CA ARG A 76 0.93 14.64 -4.18
C ARG A 76 2.44 14.79 -3.98
N LEU A 77 2.87 15.14 -2.77
CA LEU A 77 4.29 15.25 -2.44
C LEU A 77 5.00 13.89 -2.57
N PHE A 78 4.35 12.82 -2.12
CA PHE A 78 4.83 11.46 -2.27
C PHE A 78 5.03 11.09 -3.75
N MET A 79 4.02 11.34 -4.59
CA MET A 79 4.08 11.02 -6.02
C MET A 79 5.16 11.82 -6.75
N TRP A 80 5.30 13.10 -6.42
CA TRP A 80 6.37 13.96 -6.95
C TRP A 80 7.75 13.42 -6.57
N LYS A 81 7.97 13.11 -5.29
CA LYS A 81 9.26 12.61 -4.80
C LYS A 81 9.59 11.25 -5.40
N LEU A 82 8.62 10.34 -5.47
CA LEU A 82 8.78 9.03 -6.08
C LEU A 82 9.18 9.14 -7.55
N THR A 83 8.59 10.09 -8.29
CA THR A 83 8.96 10.35 -9.69
C THR A 83 10.40 10.82 -9.81
N GLN A 84 10.85 11.71 -8.92
CA GLN A 84 12.24 12.17 -8.88
C GLN A 84 13.21 11.00 -8.62
N LEU A 85 12.92 10.19 -7.59
CA LEU A 85 13.73 9.02 -7.22
C LEU A 85 13.82 7.99 -8.35
N ARG A 86 12.73 7.76 -9.10
CA ARG A 86 12.73 6.87 -10.27
C ARG A 86 13.65 7.37 -11.37
N LYS A 87 13.65 8.69 -11.65
CA LYS A 87 14.57 9.29 -12.64
C LYS A 87 16.02 9.13 -12.23
N GLU A 88 16.34 9.39 -10.95
CA GLU A 88 17.68 9.24 -10.41
C GLU A 88 18.15 7.77 -10.46
N HIS A 89 17.27 6.83 -10.10
CA HIS A 89 17.56 5.40 -10.18
C HIS A 89 17.79 4.94 -11.62
N SER A 90 16.99 5.42 -12.58
CA SER A 90 17.22 5.13 -14.00
C SER A 90 18.52 5.75 -14.54
N ALA A 91 18.89 6.94 -14.09
CA ALA A 91 20.14 7.60 -14.51
C ALA A 91 21.39 6.89 -13.97
N LYS A 92 21.33 6.32 -12.76
CA LYS A 92 22.45 5.57 -12.15
C LYS A 92 22.67 4.18 -12.77
N ASN A 93 21.63 3.60 -13.37
CA ASN A 93 21.69 2.29 -14.03
C ASN A 93 22.06 2.38 -15.52
N LYS A 94 22.39 3.58 -16.02
CA LYS A 94 22.84 3.83 -17.39
C LYS A 94 24.32 4.17 -17.39
#